data_AF-A0A124G2F5-F1
#
_entry.id   AF-A0A124G2F5-F1
#
_cell.length_a   1.000
_cell.length_b   1.000
_cell.length_c   1.000
_cell.angle_alpha   90.00
_cell.angle_beta   90.00
_cell.angle_gamma   90.00
#
_symmetry.space_group_name_H-M   'P 1'
#
loop_
_entity.id
_entity.type
_entity.pdbx_description
1 polymer ?
#
loop_
_entity_poly.entity_id
_entity_poly.type
_entity_poly.pdbx_seq_one_letter_code
_entity_poly.pdbx_strand_id
1 'polypeptide(L)' 'MKILGIVVEYNPFHNGHLYHLEEARKMVKPDVTVAVMSGNFVQRGEPAIINKYARCEVAIDQGVDLVIELPTIFSI' A
#
# COMPACT_ATOMS: atom_id res chain seq x y z
N MET A 1 -4.91 -19.08 -9.67
CA MET A 1 -4.53 -17.67 -9.48
C MET A 1 -5.02 -17.22 -8.11
N LYS A 2 -4.12 -16.83 -7.21
CA LYS A 2 -4.39 -16.29 -5.87
C LYS A 2 -3.92 -14.84 -5.81
N ILE A 3 -4.76 -13.97 -5.27
CA ILE A 3 -4.47 -12.54 -5.16
C ILE A 3 -4.41 -12.17 -3.67
N LEU A 4 -3.32 -11.55 -3.24
CA LEU A 4 -3.21 -10.92 -1.93
C LEU A 4 -3.68 -9.49 -2.03
N GLY A 5 -4.68 -9.11 -1.24
CA GLY A 5 -5.09 -7.72 -1.06
C GLY A 5 -4.56 -7.14 0.25
N ILE A 6 -4.00 -5.93 0.22
CA ILE A 6 -3.59 -5.19 1.43
C ILE A 6 -4.17 -3.77 1.42
N VAL A 7 -4.60 -3.29 2.59
CA VAL A 7 -5.08 -1.92 2.81
C VAL A 7 -3.97 -1.14 3.52
N VAL A 8 -3.50 -0.05 2.94
CA VAL A 8 -2.27 0.64 3.39
C VAL A 8 -2.34 2.15 3.20
N GLU A 9 -1.42 2.88 3.83
CA GLU A 9 -1.26 4.32 3.64
C GLU A 9 0.18 4.72 3.28
N TYR A 10 1.17 3.97 3.78
CA TYR A 10 2.60 4.16 3.52
C TYR A 10 3.09 5.60 3.73
N ASN A 11 2.88 6.15 4.92
CA ASN A 11 3.16 7.56 5.25
C ASN A 11 4.35 7.78 6.22
N PRO A 12 5.63 7.56 5.83
CA PRO A 12 6.11 6.97 4.57
C PRO A 12 6.11 5.42 4.61
N PHE A 13 6.48 4.78 3.50
CA PHE A 13 6.84 3.36 3.53
C PHE A 13 8.06 3.13 4.45
N HIS A 14 8.05 2.09 5.27
CA HIS A 14 9.10 1.85 6.28
C HIS A 14 9.26 0.35 6.56
N ASN A 15 10.27 -0.05 7.35
CA ASN A 15 10.61 -1.47 7.57
C ASN A 15 9.45 -2.32 8.13
N GLY A 16 8.58 -1.75 8.97
CA GLY A 16 7.37 -2.44 9.42
C GLY A 16 6.39 -2.79 8.28
N HIS A 17 6.29 -1.93 7.26
CA HIS A 17 5.46 -2.16 6.08
C HIS A 17 6.07 -3.25 5.18
N LEU A 18 7.41 -3.24 5.03
CA LEU A 18 8.13 -4.28 4.31
C LEU A 18 7.92 -5.65 4.96
N TYR A 19 8.13 -5.72 6.28
CA TYR A 19 7.89 -6.95 7.04
C TYR A 19 6.45 -7.45 6.89
N HIS A 20 5.46 -6.56 7.01
CA HIS A 20 4.05 -6.91 6.81
C HIS A 20 3.79 -7.48 5.40
N LEU A 21 4.33 -6.85 4.36
CA LEU A 21 4.19 -7.31 2.97
C LEU A 21 4.85 -8.69 2.77
N GLU A 22 6.07 -8.88 3.26
CA GLU A 22 6.80 -10.14 3.14
C GLU A 22 6.07 -11.29 3.85
N GLU A 23 5.62 -11.07 5.08
CA GLU A 23 4.91 -12.09 5.85
C GLU A 23 3.55 -12.43 5.22
N ALA A 24 2.82 -11.42 4.73
CA ALA A 24 1.56 -11.65 4.01
C ALA A 24 1.78 -12.47 2.72
N ARG A 25 2.84 -12.17 1.95
CA ARG A 25 3.21 -12.94 0.75
C ARG A 25 3.63 -14.38 1.11
N LYS A 26 4.40 -14.58 2.19
CA LYS A 26 4.80 -15.92 2.67
C LYS A 26 3.59 -16.77 3.09
N MET A 27 2.63 -16.16 3.79
CA MET A 27 1.42 -16.84 4.26
C MET A 27 0.48 -17.22 3.12
N VAL A 28 0.17 -16.26 2.24
CA VAL A 28 -0.83 -16.46 1.18
C VAL A 28 -0.23 -17.17 -0.04
N LYS A 29 1.07 -17.02 -0.28
CA LYS A 29 1.78 -17.44 -1.51
C LYS A 29 1.01 -16.99 -2.76
N PRO A 30 0.79 -15.67 -2.94
CA PRO A 30 -0.02 -15.13 -4.02
C PRO A 30 0.72 -15.12 -5.35
N ASP A 31 -0.03 -15.16 -6.45
CA ASP A 31 0.49 -14.91 -7.79
C ASP A 31 0.60 -13.39 -8.06
N VAL A 32 -0.29 -12.60 -7.44
CA VAL A 32 -0.37 -11.14 -7.55
C VAL A 32 -0.68 -10.51 -6.19
N THR A 33 -0.03 -9.39 -5.87
CA THR A 33 -0.28 -8.57 -4.69
C THR A 33 -0.84 -7.21 -5.12
N VAL A 34 -2.02 -6.88 -4.59
CA VAL A 34 -2.72 -5.62 -4.86
C VAL A 34 -2.83 -4.81 -3.56
N ALA A 35 -2.37 -3.57 -3.60
CA ALA A 35 -2.57 -2.62 -2.52
C ALA A 35 -3.71 -1.66 -2.87
N VAL A 36 -4.62 -1.43 -1.94
CA VAL A 36 -5.46 -0.23 -1.93
C VAL A 36 -4.85 0.77 -0.96
N MET A 37 -4.40 1.92 -1.47
CA MET A 37 -3.58 2.88 -0.74
C MET A 37 -4.28 4.24 -0.61
N SER A 38 -4.32 4.82 0.59
CA SER A 38 -4.78 6.20 0.81
C SER A 38 -4.09 7.17 -0.16
N GLY A 39 -4.88 8.09 -0.73
CA GLY A 39 -4.41 9.14 -1.64
C GLY A 39 -3.54 10.18 -0.93
N ASN A 40 -3.57 11.45 -1.37
CA ASN A 40 -2.73 12.50 -0.76
C ASN A 40 -3.12 12.89 0.68
N PHE A 41 -4.20 12.34 1.21
CA PHE A 41 -4.63 12.47 2.59
C PHE A 41 -4.87 11.08 3.18
N VAL A 42 -4.47 10.89 4.43
CA VAL A 42 -4.55 9.62 5.16
C VAL A 42 -5.70 9.64 6.18
N GLN A 43 -6.05 8.48 6.71
CA GLN A 43 -7.20 8.25 7.61
C GLN A 43 -7.15 9.13 8.86
N ARG A 44 -5.95 9.52 9.28
CA ARG A 44 -5.76 10.42 10.44
C ARG A 44 -6.10 11.89 10.13
N GLY A 45 -6.60 12.19 8.93
CA GLY A 45 -6.94 13.54 8.47
C GLY A 45 -5.74 14.40 8.08
N GLU A 46 -4.56 13.80 7.98
CA GLU A 46 -3.30 14.48 7.66
C GLU A 46 -2.98 14.36 6.16
N PRO A 47 -2.29 15.35 5.57
CA PRO A 47 -1.66 15.14 4.27
C PRO A 47 -0.56 14.07 4.39
N ALA A 48 -0.42 13.24 3.37
CA ALA A 48 0.72 12.33 3.29
C ALA A 48 2.04 13.11 3.16
N ILE A 49 3.09 12.65 3.84
CA ILE A 49 4.42 13.29 3.90
C ILE A 49 5.07 13.44 2.51
N ILE A 50 4.72 12.53 1.59
CA ILE A 50 5.03 12.62 0.16
C ILE A 50 3.79 12.22 -0.66
N ASN A 51 3.70 12.71 -1.90
CA ASN A 51 2.53 12.51 -2.75
C ASN A 51 2.26 11.01 -3.06
N LYS A 52 1.02 10.70 -3.45
CA LYS A 52 0.58 9.33 -3.74
C LYS A 52 1.37 8.62 -4.84
N TYR A 53 1.93 9.35 -5.81
CA TYR A 53 2.72 8.76 -6.89
C TYR A 53 4.07 8.26 -6.39
N ALA A 54 4.76 9.06 -5.57
CA ALA A 54 6.03 8.65 -4.96
C ALA A 54 5.84 7.45 -4.01
N ARG A 55 4.75 7.41 -3.22
CA ARG A 55 4.44 6.24 -2.40
C ARG A 55 4.07 5.01 -3.22
N CYS A 56 3.37 5.21 -4.34
CA CYS A 56 3.02 4.14 -5.28
C CYS A 56 4.29 3.51 -5.87
N GLU A 57 5.23 4.34 -6.34
CA GLU A 57 6.53 3.90 -6.85
C GLU A 57 7.28 3.04 -5.82
N VAL A 58 7.38 3.52 -4.57
CA VAL A 58 8.01 2.75 -3.49
C VAL A 58 7.27 1.43 -3.23
N ALA A 59 5.93 1.40 -3.25
CA ALA A 59 5.18 0.16 -3.06
C ALA A 59 5.47 -0.86 -4.18
N ILE A 60 5.54 -0.41 -5.44
CA ILE A 60 5.87 -1.25 -6.60
C ILE A 60 7.28 -1.81 -6.47
N ASP A 61 8.27 -0.96 -6.15
CA ASP A 61 9.68 -1.35 -6.00
C ASP A 61 9.89 -2.39 -4.88
N GLN A 62 9.02 -2.40 -3.86
CA GLN A 62 9.07 -3.33 -2.73
C GLN A 62 8.26 -4.62 -2.97
N GLY A 63 7.64 -4.78 -4.13
CA GLY A 63 6.98 -6.03 -4.53
C GLY A 63 5.45 -6.04 -4.44
N VAL A 64 4.79 -4.88 -4.47
CA VAL A 64 3.37 -4.78 -4.82
C VAL A 64 3.25 -4.78 -6.35
N ASP A 65 2.29 -5.50 -6.91
CA ASP A 65 2.13 -5.62 -8.37
C ASP A 65 1.15 -4.56 -8.93
N LEU A 66 0.17 -4.14 -8.13
CA LEU A 66 -0.81 -3.11 -8.48
C LEU A 66 -1.16 -2.26 -7.26
N VAL A 67 -1.16 -0.94 -7.42
CA VAL A 67 -1.64 0.01 -6.40
C VAL A 67 -2.89 0.72 -6.93
N ILE A 68 -3.98 0.64 -6.17
CA ILE A 68 -5.23 1.34 -6.43
C ILE A 68 -5.38 2.44 -5.38
N GLU A 69 -5.66 3.67 -5.79
CA GLU A 69 -5.97 4.73 -4.84
C GLU A 69 -7.30 4.43 -4.12
N LEU A 70 -7.30 4.47 -2.79
CA LEU A 70 -8.52 4.54 -2.00
C LEU A 70 -9.13 5.94 -2.21
N PRO A 71 -10.31 6.06 -2.84
CA PRO A 71 -10.91 7.37 -3.09
C PRO A 71 -11.05 8.18 -1.80
N THR A 72 -10.82 9.49 -1.88
CA THR A 72 -10.72 10.39 -0.70
C THR A 72 -11.92 10.31 0.24
N ILE A 73 -13.12 10.07 -0.29
CA ILE A 73 -14.35 9.89 0.51
C ILE A 73 -14.31 8.68 1.46
N PHE A 74 -13.38 7.74 1.23
CA PHE A 74 -13.18 6.55 2.06
C PHE A 74 -11.84 6.56 2.81
N SER A 75 -10.94 7.50 2.53
CA SER A 75 -9.56 7.51 3.04
C SER A 75 -9.30 8.55 4.12
N ILE A 76 -10.27 9.40 4.47
CA ILE A 76 -10.22 10.44 5.51
C ILE A 76 -11.34 10.17 6.52
#